data_AF-A0A7X6ATI0-F1
#
_entry.id   AF-A0A7X6ATI0-F1
#
_cell.length_a   1.000
_cell.length_b   1.000
_cell.length_c   1.000
_cell.angle_alpha   90.00
_cell.angle_beta   90.00
_cell.angle_gamma   90.00
#
_symmetry.space_group_name_H-M   'P 1'
#
loop_
_entity.id
_entity.type
_entity.pdbx_description
1 polymer ?
#
loop_
_entity_poly.entity_id
_entity_poly.type
_entity_poly.pdbx_seq_one_letter_code
_entity_poly.pdbx_strand_id
1 'polypeptide(L)'
;MPLSIVTALVRNLIRVPAAVLRSRVAKDAEVLALRHENAVLRRQIARVRYESADRIWLAVLSWLVPRERWRQVFAVTPTTLLAWHRRMVSRKWTFTERRHPGRPPTALTVKQLILRLARENSTWGHRRIQGELARLGYSIAPSTVWEILQSSGVDPAPHRSGLTWRQFLTTQAHGIIAADFLHLNTVALGRLYALIFIEHGTRRLGPVLPKLRRSDK
;
A
#
# COMPACT_ATOMS: atom_id res chain seq x y z
N MET A 1 -5.38 32.54 23.86
CA MET A 1 -3.98 32.56 24.38
C MET A 1 -3.61 31.33 25.25
N PRO A 2 -4.42 30.81 26.21
CA PRO A 2 -3.97 29.71 27.08
C PRO A 2 -3.92 28.33 26.41
N LEU A 3 -4.83 28.03 25.47
CA LEU A 3 -4.83 26.75 24.73
C LEU A 3 -3.56 26.53 23.91
N SER A 4 -2.96 27.60 23.38
CA SER A 4 -1.72 27.52 22.58
C SER A 4 -0.51 27.17 23.46
N ILE A 5 -0.46 27.70 24.68
CA ILE A 5 0.59 27.43 25.66
C ILE A 5 0.46 25.99 26.17
N VAL A 6 -0.75 25.55 26.52
CA VAL A 6 -1.02 24.17 26.96
C VAL A 6 -0.68 23.15 25.87
N THR A 7 -1.10 23.39 24.62
CA THR A 7 -0.76 22.48 23.51
C THR A 7 0.72 22.51 23.15
N ALA A 8 1.42 23.63 23.33
CA ALA A 8 2.88 23.71 23.16
C ALA A 8 3.62 22.93 24.26
N LEU A 9 3.18 23.03 25.51
CA LEU A 9 3.72 22.28 26.64
C LEU A 9 3.55 20.78 26.48
N VAL A 10 2.34 20.31 26.17
CA VAL A 10 2.08 18.89 25.92
C VAL A 10 2.89 18.38 24.73
N ARG A 11 3.00 19.17 23.65
CA ARG A 11 3.81 18.81 22.48
C ARG A 11 5.29 18.72 22.84
N ASN A 12 5.82 19.63 23.64
CA ASN A 12 7.22 19.62 24.06
C ASN A 12 7.53 18.48 25.04
N LEU A 13 6.60 18.16 25.94
CA LEU A 13 6.72 17.03 26.87
C LEU A 13 6.85 15.68 26.16
N ILE A 14 6.29 15.57 24.95
CA ILE A 14 6.43 14.38 24.10
C ILE A 14 7.66 14.51 23.17
N ARG A 15 7.88 15.70 22.59
CA ARG A 15 8.90 15.94 21.56
C ARG A 15 10.31 15.81 22.11
N VAL A 16 10.59 16.36 23.29
CA VAL A 16 11.94 16.37 23.87
C VAL A 16 12.40 14.95 24.25
N PRO A 17 11.62 14.15 25.01
CA PRO A 17 12.00 12.77 25.31
C PRO A 17 12.09 11.89 24.05
N ALA A 18 11.18 12.06 23.10
CA ALA A 18 11.25 11.34 21.83
C ALA A 18 12.51 11.68 21.02
N ALA A 19 12.95 12.94 21.05
CA ALA A 19 14.19 13.37 20.40
C ALA A 19 15.43 12.79 21.11
N VAL A 20 15.44 12.78 22.43
CA VAL A 20 16.54 12.19 23.23
C VAL A 20 16.62 10.68 22.98
N LEU A 21 15.48 9.98 22.98
CA LEU A 21 15.44 8.54 22.70
C LEU A 21 15.92 8.24 21.28
N ARG A 22 15.45 8.99 20.28
CA ARG A 22 15.97 8.86 18.90
C ARG A 22 17.47 9.11 18.83
N SER A 23 17.97 10.12 19.54
CA SER A 23 19.41 10.40 19.56
C SER A 23 20.22 9.27 20.18
N ARG A 24 19.72 8.60 21.24
CA ARG A 24 20.40 7.44 21.83
C ARG A 24 20.41 6.26 20.88
N VAL A 25 19.25 5.90 20.34
CA VAL A 25 19.12 4.81 19.36
C VAL A 25 19.98 5.06 18.11
N ALA A 26 20.05 6.31 17.63
CA ALA A 26 20.89 6.68 16.51
C ALA A 26 22.39 6.47 16.80
N LYS A 27 22.85 6.85 18.01
CA LYS A 27 24.24 6.64 18.44
C LYS A 27 24.56 5.16 18.58
N ASP A 28 23.67 4.37 19.16
CA ASP A 28 23.87 2.91 19.29
C ASP A 28 23.89 2.23 17.92
N ALA A 29 23.03 2.65 17.01
CA ALA A 29 22.99 2.16 15.62
C ALA A 29 24.28 2.52 14.85
N GLU A 30 24.81 3.73 15.07
CA GLU A 30 26.09 4.16 14.51
C GLU A 30 27.25 3.27 14.99
N VAL A 31 27.33 2.97 16.29
CA VAL A 31 28.34 2.05 16.84
C VAL A 31 28.19 0.65 16.25
N LEU A 32 26.96 0.14 16.12
CA LEU A 32 26.70 -1.17 15.53
C LEU A 32 27.08 -1.22 14.04
N ALA A 33 26.79 -0.15 13.29
CA ALA A 33 27.16 -0.04 11.87
C ALA A 33 28.67 -0.10 11.70
N LEU A 34 29.41 0.72 12.46
CA LEU A 34 30.86 0.75 12.41
C LEU A 34 31.49 -0.58 12.85
N ARG A 35 30.94 -1.24 13.87
CA ARG A 35 31.39 -2.59 14.27
C ARG A 35 31.15 -3.63 13.18
N HIS A 36 30.00 -3.57 12.52
CA HIS A 36 29.69 -4.48 11.43
C HIS A 36 30.59 -4.23 10.21
N GLU A 37 30.83 -2.98 9.83
CA GLU A 37 31.78 -2.63 8.77
C GLU A 37 33.20 -3.10 9.12
N ASN A 38 33.66 -2.92 10.36
CA ASN A 38 34.96 -3.40 10.81
C ASN A 38 35.05 -4.94 10.75
N ALA A 39 33.98 -5.65 11.11
CA ALA A 39 33.92 -7.11 10.99
C ALA A 39 33.98 -7.58 9.52
N VAL A 40 33.28 -6.90 8.61
CA VAL A 40 33.31 -7.19 7.16
C VAL A 40 34.69 -6.90 6.58
N LEU A 41 35.32 -5.79 6.96
CA LEU A 41 36.68 -5.42 6.54
C LEU A 41 37.73 -6.43 7.01
N ARG A 42 37.65 -6.87 8.27
CA ARG A 42 38.54 -7.91 8.81
C ARG A 42 38.40 -9.25 8.09
N ARG A 43 37.21 -9.55 7.56
CA ARG A 43 36.94 -10.78 6.80
C ARG A 43 37.46 -10.71 5.36
N GLN A 44 37.67 -9.52 4.78
CA GLN A 44 37.99 -9.36 3.36
C GLN A 44 39.12 -8.35 3.13
N ILE A 45 40.31 -8.85 2.83
CA ILE A 45 41.57 -8.07 2.78
C ILE A 45 41.72 -7.25 1.49
N ALA A 46 41.05 -7.62 0.38
CA ALA A 46 41.30 -7.00 -0.94
C ALA A 46 40.12 -6.21 -1.53
N ARG A 47 38.88 -6.74 -1.49
CA ARG A 47 37.70 -6.09 -2.07
C ARG A 47 36.46 -6.41 -1.25
N VAL A 48 35.84 -5.38 -0.69
CA VAL A 48 34.63 -5.51 0.13
C VAL A 48 33.44 -5.92 -0.74
N ARG A 49 33.03 -7.18 -0.64
CA ARG A 49 31.79 -7.75 -1.18
C ARG A 49 30.84 -8.02 -0.01
N TYR A 50 29.86 -7.14 0.16
CA TYR A 50 28.77 -7.32 1.12
C TYR A 50 27.88 -8.50 0.72
N GLU A 51 27.75 -9.48 1.62
CA GLU A 51 26.83 -10.61 1.50
C GLU A 51 25.38 -10.15 1.68
N SER A 52 24.40 -11.01 1.35
CA SER A 52 22.98 -10.69 1.50
C SER A 52 22.60 -10.33 2.93
N ALA A 53 23.22 -10.97 3.93
CA ALA A 53 23.02 -10.68 5.35
C ALA A 53 23.57 -9.30 5.73
N ASP A 54 24.77 -8.95 5.27
CA ASP A 54 25.38 -7.64 5.55
C ASP A 54 24.55 -6.50 4.96
N ARG A 55 24.00 -6.68 3.76
CA ARG A 55 23.10 -5.71 3.11
C ARG A 55 21.82 -5.50 3.91
N ILE A 56 21.31 -6.56 4.54
CA ILE A 56 20.14 -6.50 5.42
C ILE A 56 20.49 -5.71 6.68
N TRP A 57 21.61 -6.04 7.34
CA TRP A 57 22.08 -5.34 8.53
C TRP A 57 22.30 -3.84 8.28
N LEU A 58 23.02 -3.48 7.22
CA LEU A 58 23.26 -2.09 6.85
C LEU A 58 21.96 -1.37 6.46
N ALA A 59 21.03 -2.04 5.78
CA ALA A 59 19.72 -1.45 5.45
C ALA A 59 18.90 -1.13 6.72
N VAL A 60 18.91 -2.00 7.73
CA VAL A 60 18.22 -1.76 9.01
C VAL A 60 18.86 -0.59 9.76
N LEU A 61 20.20 -0.57 9.85
CA LEU A 61 20.93 0.50 10.55
C LEU A 61 20.80 1.85 9.85
N SER A 62 20.75 1.88 8.51
CA SER A 62 20.55 3.13 7.76
C SER A 62 19.24 3.83 8.12
N TRP A 63 18.20 3.09 8.49
CA TRP A 63 16.91 3.65 8.89
C TRP A 63 16.95 4.27 10.30
N LEU A 64 17.87 3.81 11.16
CA LEU A 64 18.06 4.29 12.54
C LEU A 64 18.98 5.50 12.65
N VAL A 65 19.90 5.66 11.71
CA VAL A 65 20.86 6.77 11.70
C VAL A 65 20.26 7.94 10.92
N PRO A 66 20.33 9.19 11.42
CA PRO A 66 19.91 10.39 10.70
C PRO A 66 20.65 10.53 9.36
N ARG A 67 19.94 10.96 8.31
CA ARG A 67 20.47 11.02 6.93
C ARG A 67 21.70 11.91 6.78
N GLU A 68 21.81 12.92 7.63
CA GLU A 68 22.92 13.87 7.65
C GLU A 68 24.25 13.17 7.96
N ARG A 69 24.21 12.07 8.73
CA ARG A 69 25.39 11.33 9.18
C ARG A 69 25.75 10.15 8.30
N TRP A 70 24.92 9.79 7.31
CA TRP A 70 25.15 8.59 6.52
C TRP A 70 26.49 8.56 5.81
N ARG A 71 26.97 9.71 5.33
CA ARG A 71 28.28 9.83 4.68
C ARG A 71 29.46 9.59 5.63
N GLN A 72 29.26 9.75 6.94
CA GLN A 72 30.29 9.57 7.95
C GLN A 72 30.26 8.15 8.54
N VAL A 73 29.07 7.57 8.64
CA VAL A 73 28.84 6.28 9.32
C VAL A 73 28.95 5.09 8.37
N PHE A 74 28.60 5.26 7.09
CA PHE A 74 28.58 4.16 6.14
C PHE A 74 29.60 4.36 5.03
N ALA A 75 30.39 3.30 4.77
CA ALA A 75 31.30 3.25 3.62
C ALA A 75 30.56 3.10 2.26
N VAL A 76 29.24 2.86 2.30
CA VAL A 76 28.39 2.62 1.14
C VAL A 76 27.59 3.86 0.77
N THR A 77 27.46 4.16 -0.53
CA THR A 77 26.68 5.29 -1.02
C THR A 77 25.24 5.28 -0.49
N PRO A 78 24.70 6.42 -0.01
CA PRO A 78 23.32 6.54 0.46
C PRO A 78 22.25 5.97 -0.48
N THR A 79 22.45 6.11 -1.79
CA THR A 79 21.54 5.59 -2.83
C THR A 79 21.48 4.06 -2.81
N THR A 80 22.60 3.40 -2.60
CA THR A 80 22.72 1.94 -2.51
C THR A 80 22.08 1.39 -1.25
N LEU A 81 22.28 2.06 -0.10
CA LEU A 81 21.61 1.72 1.16
C LEU A 81 20.09 1.82 1.03
N LEU A 82 19.59 2.90 0.41
CA LEU A 82 18.16 3.04 0.12
C LEU A 82 17.64 1.96 -0.82
N ALA A 83 18.41 1.56 -1.84
CA ALA A 83 18.02 0.49 -2.74
C ALA A 83 17.91 -0.86 -2.00
N TRP A 84 18.86 -1.17 -1.12
CA TRP A 84 18.81 -2.37 -0.28
C TRP A 84 17.64 -2.35 0.70
N HIS A 85 17.38 -1.20 1.32
CA HIS A 85 16.21 -1.00 2.19
C HIS A 85 14.89 -1.20 1.44
N ARG A 86 14.72 -0.59 0.25
CA ARG A 86 13.52 -0.80 -0.58
C ARG A 86 13.34 -2.26 -0.95
N ARG A 87 14.42 -2.96 -1.28
CA ARG A 87 14.40 -4.39 -1.63
C ARG A 87 14.04 -5.28 -0.44
N MET A 88 14.48 -4.93 0.76
CA MET A 88 14.06 -5.61 2.00
C MET A 88 12.57 -5.41 2.25
N VAL A 89 12.09 -4.15 2.17
CA VAL A 89 10.67 -3.82 2.36
C VAL A 89 9.82 -4.55 1.32
N SER A 90 10.21 -4.53 0.04
CA SER A 90 9.48 -5.24 -1.00
C SER A 90 9.42 -6.74 -0.74
N ARG A 91 10.52 -7.36 -0.29
CA ARG A 91 10.56 -8.80 0.03
C ARG A 91 9.65 -9.20 1.18
N LYS A 92 9.54 -8.37 2.22
CA LYS A 92 8.57 -8.59 3.31
C LYS A 92 7.12 -8.56 2.80
N TRP A 93 6.86 -7.82 1.73
CA TRP A 93 5.51 -7.56 1.21
C TRP A 93 5.17 -8.27 -0.09
N THR A 94 6.13 -8.93 -0.73
CA THR A 94 5.85 -9.96 -1.71
C THR A 94 5.32 -11.17 -0.96
N PHE A 95 4.01 -11.17 -0.69
CA PHE A 95 3.27 -12.30 -0.13
C PHE A 95 3.15 -13.46 -1.15
N THR A 96 4.19 -13.70 -1.94
CA THR A 96 4.20 -14.67 -3.03
C THR A 96 3.91 -16.07 -2.49
N GLU A 97 4.45 -16.40 -1.30
CA GLU A 97 4.21 -17.66 -0.62
C GLU A 97 2.76 -17.84 -0.11
N ARG A 98 1.99 -16.74 0.01
CA ARG A 98 0.58 -16.77 0.46
C ARG A 98 -0.40 -16.60 -0.70
N ARG A 99 0.08 -16.64 -1.94
CA ARG A 99 -0.77 -16.48 -3.12
C ARG A 99 -1.47 -17.81 -3.41
N HIS A 100 -2.65 -17.98 -2.83
CA HIS A 100 -3.54 -19.07 -3.21
C HIS A 100 -4.03 -18.87 -4.64
N PRO A 101 -4.32 -19.96 -5.39
CA PRO A 101 -5.07 -19.87 -6.63
C PRO A 101 -6.28 -18.97 -6.40
N GLY A 102 -6.46 -17.98 -7.27
CA GLY A 102 -7.62 -17.08 -7.19
C GLY A 102 -8.92 -17.87 -7.37
N ARG A 103 -10.06 -17.15 -7.38
CA ARG A 103 -11.36 -17.75 -7.70
C ARG A 103 -11.22 -18.60 -8.99
N PRO A 104 -11.67 -19.87 -8.99
CA PRO A 104 -11.60 -20.69 -10.19
C PRO A 104 -12.34 -19.98 -11.34
N PRO A 105 -11.81 -20.04 -12.57
CA PRO A 105 -12.44 -19.40 -13.71
C PRO A 105 -13.83 -20.00 -13.97
N THR A 106 -14.76 -19.16 -14.44
CA THR A 106 -16.08 -19.60 -14.86
C THR A 106 -15.95 -20.67 -15.95
N ALA A 107 -16.74 -21.74 -15.84
CA ALA A 107 -16.73 -22.83 -16.83
C ALA A 107 -16.94 -22.30 -18.26
N LEU A 108 -16.14 -22.82 -19.21
CA LEU A 108 -16.16 -22.38 -20.61
C LEU A 108 -17.54 -22.49 -21.25
N THR A 109 -18.30 -23.53 -20.91
CA THR A 109 -19.68 -23.74 -21.38
C THR A 109 -20.59 -22.57 -21.01
N VAL A 110 -20.49 -22.08 -19.78
CA VAL A 110 -21.30 -20.94 -19.34
C VAL A 110 -20.82 -19.64 -19.96
N LYS A 111 -19.50 -19.48 -20.15
CA LYS A 111 -18.95 -18.33 -20.90
C LYS A 111 -19.48 -18.29 -22.33
N GLN A 112 -19.51 -19.43 -23.02
CA GLN A 112 -20.05 -19.55 -24.37
C GLN A 112 -21.55 -19.25 -24.41
N LEU A 113 -22.31 -19.75 -23.43
CA LEU A 113 -23.74 -19.46 -23.31
C LEU A 113 -24.01 -17.96 -23.11
N ILE A 114 -23.25 -17.29 -22.24
CA ILE A 114 -23.33 -15.84 -22.02
C ILE A 114 -23.09 -15.07 -23.33
N LEU A 115 -22.03 -15.41 -24.06
CA LEU A 115 -21.69 -14.75 -25.31
C LEU A 115 -22.71 -15.01 -26.41
N ARG A 116 -23.28 -16.22 -26.46
CA ARG A 116 -24.36 -16.58 -27.37
C ARG A 116 -25.61 -15.75 -27.09
N LEU A 117 -26.07 -15.70 -25.84
CA LEU A 117 -27.25 -14.91 -25.43
C LEU A 117 -27.06 -13.42 -25.75
N ALA A 118 -25.86 -12.89 -25.54
CA ALA A 118 -25.55 -11.49 -25.84
C ALA A 118 -25.55 -11.19 -27.35
N ARG A 119 -25.07 -12.11 -28.20
CA ARG A 119 -25.08 -11.94 -29.65
C ARG A 119 -26.49 -12.08 -30.25
N GLU A 120 -27.25 -13.05 -29.77
CA GLU A 120 -28.63 -13.29 -30.22
C GLU A 120 -29.57 -12.16 -29.76
N ASN A 121 -29.24 -11.46 -28.67
CA ASN A 121 -30.08 -10.41 -28.09
C ASN A 121 -29.26 -9.14 -27.80
N SER A 122 -28.94 -8.37 -28.84
CA SER A 122 -28.13 -7.15 -28.77
C SER A 122 -28.69 -6.05 -27.84
N THR A 123 -29.98 -6.12 -27.50
CA THR A 123 -30.65 -5.19 -26.59
C THR A 123 -30.55 -5.58 -25.12
N TRP A 124 -30.04 -6.78 -24.80
CA TRP A 124 -30.03 -7.29 -23.44
C TRP A 124 -28.78 -6.84 -22.65
N GLY A 125 -29.01 -6.17 -21.52
CA GLY A 125 -27.94 -5.85 -20.57
C GLY A 125 -27.49 -7.07 -19.76
N HIS A 126 -26.28 -6.99 -19.16
CA HIS A 126 -25.69 -8.07 -18.36
C HIS A 126 -26.58 -8.58 -17.22
N ARG A 127 -27.40 -7.72 -16.59
CA ARG A 127 -28.38 -8.13 -15.56
C ARG A 127 -29.53 -8.96 -16.14
N ARG A 128 -30.00 -8.64 -17.35
CA ARG A 128 -31.06 -9.39 -18.04
C ARG A 128 -30.54 -10.79 -18.40
N ILE A 129 -29.34 -10.86 -18.97
CA ILE A 129 -28.65 -12.12 -19.29
C ILE A 129 -28.46 -12.96 -18.02
N GLN A 130 -28.05 -12.35 -16.90
CA GLN A 130 -27.92 -13.04 -15.62
C GLN A 130 -29.26 -13.60 -15.12
N GLY A 131 -30.37 -12.87 -15.27
CA GLY A 131 -31.70 -13.34 -14.92
C GLY A 131 -32.13 -14.56 -15.73
N GLU A 132 -31.85 -14.60 -17.04
CA GLU A 132 -32.13 -15.78 -17.87
C GLU A 132 -31.22 -16.97 -17.52
N LEU A 133 -29.95 -16.72 -17.19
CA LEU A 133 -29.04 -17.77 -16.70
C LEU A 133 -29.52 -18.37 -15.38
N ALA A 134 -30.04 -17.53 -14.47
CA ALA A 134 -30.61 -17.99 -13.20
C ALA A 134 -31.84 -18.88 -13.43
N ARG A 135 -32.68 -18.56 -14.43
CA ARG A 135 -33.81 -19.41 -14.84
C ARG A 135 -33.37 -20.75 -15.41
N LEU A 136 -32.22 -20.80 -16.08
CA LEU A 136 -31.59 -22.02 -16.59
C LEU A 136 -30.81 -22.82 -15.51
N GLY A 137 -30.84 -22.37 -14.25
CA GLY A 137 -30.19 -23.05 -13.12
C GLY A 137 -28.72 -22.66 -12.88
N TYR A 138 -28.19 -21.67 -13.61
CA TYR A 138 -26.82 -21.19 -13.40
C TYR A 138 -26.76 -20.08 -12.34
N SER A 139 -26.12 -20.37 -11.20
CA SER A 139 -25.86 -19.38 -10.15
C SER A 139 -24.60 -18.56 -10.46
N ILE A 140 -24.79 -17.42 -11.13
CA ILE A 140 -23.70 -16.50 -11.52
C ILE A 140 -24.03 -15.08 -11.10
N ALA A 141 -23.02 -14.38 -10.57
CA ALA A 141 -23.14 -12.98 -10.21
C ALA A 141 -23.23 -12.08 -11.47
N PRO A 142 -24.05 -11.03 -11.46
CA PRO A 142 -24.15 -10.09 -12.59
C PRO A 142 -22.79 -9.46 -12.97
N SER A 143 -21.90 -9.26 -12.01
CA SER A 143 -20.54 -8.77 -12.23
C SER A 143 -19.68 -9.73 -13.07
N THR A 144 -19.82 -11.04 -12.88
CA THR A 144 -19.13 -12.05 -13.68
C THR A 144 -19.61 -12.06 -15.12
N VAL A 145 -20.93 -11.86 -15.35
CA VAL A 145 -21.48 -11.71 -16.71
C VAL A 145 -20.92 -10.45 -17.37
N TRP A 146 -20.90 -9.33 -16.66
CA TRP A 146 -20.32 -8.08 -17.15
C TRP A 146 -18.83 -8.21 -17.49
N GLU A 147 -18.03 -8.82 -16.62
CA GLU A 147 -16.60 -9.04 -16.82
C GLU A 147 -16.33 -9.93 -18.04
N ILE A 148 -17.14 -10.98 -18.24
CA ILE A 148 -17.04 -11.86 -19.41
C ILE A 148 -17.34 -11.08 -20.71
N LEU A 149 -18.42 -10.29 -20.73
CA LEU A 149 -18.81 -9.49 -21.89
C LEU A 149 -17.73 -8.45 -22.21
N GLN A 150 -17.24 -7.73 -21.21
CA GLN A 150 -16.18 -6.73 -21.34
C GLN A 150 -14.86 -7.35 -21.83
N SER A 151 -14.45 -8.49 -21.27
CA SER A 151 -13.23 -9.22 -21.69
C SER A 151 -13.31 -9.74 -23.13
N SER A 152 -14.54 -9.86 -23.67
CA SER A 152 -14.81 -10.36 -25.01
C SER A 152 -15.20 -9.25 -25.99
N GLY A 153 -15.07 -7.97 -25.59
CA GLY A 153 -15.33 -6.81 -26.44
C GLY A 153 -16.80 -6.58 -26.78
N VAL A 154 -17.74 -7.13 -26.00
CA VAL A 154 -19.17 -6.87 -26.19
C VAL A 154 -19.54 -5.60 -25.43
N ASP A 155 -19.86 -4.55 -26.18
CA ASP A 155 -20.27 -3.27 -25.59
C ASP A 155 -21.56 -3.44 -24.77
N PRO A 156 -21.70 -2.72 -23.65
CA PRO A 156 -22.91 -2.76 -22.86
C PRO A 156 -24.12 -2.34 -23.71
N ALA A 157 -25.14 -3.21 -23.74
CA ALA A 157 -26.41 -2.98 -24.44
C ALA A 157 -27.00 -1.58 -24.11
N PRO A 158 -27.71 -0.96 -25.07
CA PRO A 158 -27.80 0.49 -25.16
C PRO A 158 -28.66 1.11 -24.05
N HIS A 159 -28.05 2.09 -23.38
CA HIS A 159 -28.65 3.27 -22.75
C HIS A 159 -29.87 3.08 -21.82
N ARG A 160 -29.61 3.12 -20.51
CA ARG A 160 -30.32 4.10 -19.68
C ARG A 160 -29.32 5.18 -19.26
N SER A 161 -29.62 6.40 -19.68
CA SER A 161 -28.91 7.64 -19.38
C SER A 161 -28.84 7.88 -17.86
N GLY A 162 -27.87 7.24 -17.22
CA GLY A 162 -27.35 7.72 -15.95
C GLY A 162 -26.37 8.86 -16.17
N LEU A 163 -26.21 9.72 -15.17
CA LEU A 163 -25.09 10.66 -15.12
C LEU A 163 -23.79 9.87 -15.36
N THR A 164 -22.92 10.37 -16.23
CA THR A 164 -21.58 9.79 -16.38
C THR A 164 -20.89 9.78 -15.01
N TRP A 165 -20.01 8.81 -14.74
CA TRP A 165 -19.31 8.74 -13.45
C TRP A 165 -18.63 10.06 -13.08
N ARG A 166 -18.10 10.76 -14.10
CA ARG A 166 -17.53 12.10 -13.95
C ARG A 166 -18.59 13.13 -13.57
N GLN A 167 -19.74 13.17 -14.22
CA GLN A 167 -20.85 14.05 -13.85
C GLN A 167 -21.38 13.74 -12.44
N PHE A 168 -21.59 12.47 -12.08
CA PHE A 168 -22.00 12.07 -10.75
C PHE A 168 -21.01 12.54 -9.68
N LEU A 169 -19.71 12.26 -9.87
CA LEU A 169 -18.68 12.70 -8.94
C LEU A 169 -18.57 14.23 -8.84
N THR A 170 -18.81 14.95 -9.94
CA THR A 170 -18.78 16.42 -9.96
C THR A 170 -19.98 17.00 -9.22
N THR A 171 -21.18 16.47 -9.45
CA THR A 171 -22.41 16.90 -8.78
C THR A 171 -22.41 16.57 -7.29
N GLN A 172 -21.78 15.46 -6.88
CA GLN A 172 -21.72 15.02 -5.49
C GLN A 172 -20.39 15.39 -4.78
N ALA A 173 -19.47 16.08 -5.45
CA ALA A 173 -18.12 16.35 -4.94
C ALA A 173 -18.13 17.07 -3.58
N HIS A 174 -19.11 17.94 -3.34
CA HIS A 174 -19.26 18.70 -2.09
C HIS A 174 -19.86 17.90 -0.92
N GLY A 175 -20.44 16.72 -1.18
CA GLY A 175 -20.99 15.82 -0.15
C GLY A 175 -20.18 14.55 0.07
N ILE A 176 -19.16 14.28 -0.75
CA ILE A 176 -18.37 13.04 -0.69
C ILE A 176 -17.04 13.28 0.02
N ILE A 177 -16.80 12.47 1.04
CA ILE A 177 -15.51 12.35 1.72
C ILE A 177 -14.89 11.02 1.29
N ALA A 178 -13.69 11.07 0.71
CA ALA A 178 -12.88 9.89 0.47
C ALA A 178 -12.12 9.55 1.76
N ALA A 179 -12.22 8.30 2.22
CA ALA A 179 -11.43 7.80 3.34
C ALA A 179 -10.44 6.77 2.81
N ASP A 180 -9.15 6.93 3.12
CA ASP A 180 -8.11 6.00 2.72
C ASP A 180 -7.12 5.72 3.85
N PHE A 181 -6.52 4.54 3.84
CA PHE A 181 -5.53 4.12 4.82
C PHE A 181 -4.12 4.34 4.29
N LEU A 182 -3.40 5.30 4.87
CA LEU A 182 -1.97 5.40 4.72
C LEU A 182 -1.28 4.47 5.71
N HIS A 183 -0.27 3.73 5.27
CA HIS A 183 0.58 2.96 6.17
C HIS A 183 2.00 3.55 6.23
N LEU A 184 2.53 3.69 7.45
CA LEU A 184 3.91 4.06 7.71
C LEU A 184 4.64 2.85 8.28
N ASN A 185 5.82 2.55 7.71
CA ASN A 185 6.68 1.50 8.23
C ASN A 185 7.59 2.08 9.32
N THR A 186 7.60 1.43 10.49
CA THR A 186 8.43 1.81 11.64
C THR A 186 9.76 1.04 11.66
N VAL A 187 10.60 1.39 12.64
CA VAL A 187 11.93 0.84 12.93
C VAL A 187 11.96 -0.67 12.92
N ALA A 188 11.00 -1.25 13.61
CA ALA A 188 10.91 -2.67 13.86
C ALA A 188 10.16 -3.39 12.73
N LEU A 189 10.09 -2.77 11.54
CA LEU A 189 9.24 -3.20 10.43
C LEU A 189 7.75 -3.36 10.83
N GLY A 190 7.32 -2.68 11.90
CA GLY A 190 5.92 -2.63 12.35
C GLY A 190 5.14 -1.62 11.51
N ARG A 191 3.87 -1.91 11.20
CA ARG A 191 2.99 -1.01 10.44
C ARG A 191 2.22 -0.10 11.39
N LEU A 192 2.28 1.19 11.12
CA LEU A 192 1.30 2.16 11.62
C LEU A 192 0.30 2.45 10.52
N TYR A 193 -0.99 2.38 10.85
CA TYR A 193 -2.07 2.74 9.94
C TYR A 193 -2.61 4.11 10.35
N ALA A 194 -2.69 5.03 9.40
CA ALA A 194 -3.35 6.31 9.54
C ALA A 194 -4.53 6.35 8.58
N LEU A 195 -5.72 6.63 9.12
CA LEU A 195 -6.90 6.89 8.30
C LEU A 195 -6.91 8.37 7.94
N ILE A 196 -6.95 8.65 6.64
CA ILE A 196 -6.98 10.01 6.09
C ILE A 196 -8.33 10.21 5.45
N PHE A 197 -8.95 11.36 5.74
CA PHE A 197 -10.17 11.80 5.09
C PHE A 197 -9.82 12.94 4.13
N ILE A 198 -10.31 12.87 2.90
CA ILE A 198 -10.13 13.91 1.88
C ILE A 198 -11.50 14.32 1.38
N GLU A 199 -11.84 15.59 1.55
CA GLU A 199 -13.06 16.14 0.98
C GLU A 199 -12.87 16.31 -0.53
N HIS A 200 -13.74 15.70 -1.35
CA HIS A 200 -13.48 15.60 -2.78
C HIS A 200 -13.63 16.95 -3.51
N GLY A 201 -14.56 17.79 -3.07
CA GLY A 201 -14.82 19.11 -3.67
C GLY A 201 -13.75 20.16 -3.40
N THR A 202 -13.18 20.19 -2.19
CA THR A 202 -12.17 21.21 -1.81
C THR A 202 -10.73 20.67 -1.89
N ARG A 203 -10.57 19.36 -2.08
CA ARG A 203 -9.30 18.62 -1.92
C ARG A 203 -8.60 18.91 -0.59
N ARG A 204 -9.34 19.30 0.44
CA ARG A 204 -8.79 19.53 1.78
C ARG A 204 -8.67 18.22 2.53
N LEU A 205 -7.55 18.07 3.22
CA LEU A 205 -7.33 16.98 4.16
C LEU A 205 -8.13 17.27 5.43
N GLY A 206 -9.03 16.36 5.79
CA GLY A 206 -9.74 16.36 7.06
C GLY A 206 -8.83 15.93 8.23
N PRO A 207 -9.35 16.00 9.48
CA PRO A 207 -8.59 15.62 10.66
C PRO A 207 -8.07 14.18 10.54
N VAL A 208 -6.75 14.01 10.59
CA VAL A 208 -6.10 12.70 10.66
C VAL A 208 -6.38 12.12 12.04
N LEU A 209 -7.16 11.06 12.11
CA LEU A 209 -7.38 10.32 13.34
C LEU A 209 -6.29 9.25 13.48
N PRO A 210 -5.34 9.39 14.43
CA PRO A 210 -4.34 8.36 14.66
C PRO A 210 -5.01 7.18 15.38
N LYS A 211 -5.49 6.18 14.63
CA LYS A 211 -5.70 4.85 15.21
C LYS A 211 -4.35 4.14 15.30
N LEU A 212 -3.63 4.41 16.38
CA LEU A 212 -2.45 3.66 16.81
C LEU A 212 -2.88 2.23 17.22
N ARG A 213 -3.20 1.38 16.25
CA ARG A 213 -3.24 -0.07 16.48
C ARG A 213 -1.93 -0.66 15.99
N ARG A 214 -1.04 -0.92 16.94
CA ARG A 214 0.16 -1.73 16.72
C ARG A 214 -0.33 -3.12 16.30
N SER A 215 -0.02 -3.54 15.07
CA SER A 215 -0.27 -4.91 14.67
C SER A 215 0.91 -5.74 15.16
N ASP A 216 0.78 -6.29 16.36
CA ASP A 216 1.69 -7.33 16.84
C ASP A 216 1.37 -8.61 16.07
N LYS A 217 2.23 -8.94 15.11
CA LYS A 217 2.34 -10.25 14.48
C LYS A 217 3.80 -10.52 14.18
#